data_AF-A0A964A332-F1
#
_entry.id   AF-A0A964A332-F1
#
_cell.length_a   1.000
_cell.length_b   1.000
_cell.length_c   1.000
_cell.angle_alpha   90.00
_cell.angle_beta   90.00
_cell.angle_gamma   90.00
#
_symmetry.space_group_name_H-M   'P 1'
#
loop_
_entity.id
_entity.type
_entity.pdbx_description
1 polymer ?
#
loop_
_entity_poly.entity_id
_entity_poly.type
_entity_poly.pdbx_seq_one_letter_code
_entity_poly.pdbx_strand_id
1 'polypeptide(L)'
;MPRSLTILFTFLSLSAFAQSDDCTCFAGIGSREEDTPLLTVGLDNGVILAVCGFEQKGLSEEEIMVSEFDVFNCATGASLAQYGIARTCMLKNEKGGLTISELRFLPVGEKWEWKQVVVGNQRIYAKGDQVQVAPKTPAYEPTEMDTARTGPYLKEMRGLKGTGKLYPGSIEEILGRLEVMALNNVKEATDMLYDFEHYFQVELSGAIRDQWMDAVETVKWATGN
;
A
#
# COMPACT_ATOMS: atom_id res chain seq x y z
N MET A 1 17.51 21.88 73.12
CA MET A 1 18.00 20.98 72.03
C MET A 1 17.02 21.10 70.86
N PRO A 2 17.31 21.85 69.79
CA PRO A 2 16.46 21.85 68.61
C PRO A 2 16.89 20.71 67.68
N ARG A 3 15.93 19.88 67.25
CA ARG A 3 16.12 18.86 66.21
C ARG A 3 15.85 19.52 64.86
N SER A 4 16.90 19.67 64.06
CA SER A 4 16.80 20.11 62.66
C SER A 4 16.14 19.02 61.81
N LEU A 5 15.04 19.38 61.16
CA LEU A 5 14.32 18.55 60.20
C LEU A 5 14.88 18.85 58.80
N THR A 6 15.75 17.97 58.29
CA THR A 6 16.26 18.07 56.91
C THR A 6 15.21 17.50 55.96
N ILE A 7 14.54 18.38 55.20
CA ILE A 7 13.65 17.98 54.11
C ILE A 7 14.52 17.79 52.86
N LEU A 8 14.62 16.53 52.42
CA LEU A 8 15.34 16.14 51.20
C LEU A 8 14.38 16.26 50.00
N PHE A 9 14.49 17.36 49.24
CA PHE A 9 13.77 17.53 47.98
C PHE A 9 14.44 16.68 46.90
N THR A 10 13.80 15.58 46.51
CA THR A 10 14.21 14.77 45.36
C THR A 10 13.72 15.47 44.09
N PHE A 11 14.64 16.07 43.34
CA PHE A 11 14.36 16.56 41.99
C PHE A 11 14.11 15.36 41.07
N LEU A 12 12.84 15.11 40.71
CA LEU A 12 12.51 14.30 39.55
C LEU A 12 12.88 15.11 38.30
N SER A 13 14.03 14.79 37.72
CA SER A 13 14.40 15.23 36.37
C SER A 13 13.47 14.55 35.36
N LEU A 14 12.44 15.26 34.93
CA LEU A 14 11.68 14.98 33.71
C LEU A 14 12.62 15.24 32.53
N SER A 15 13.21 14.17 31.99
CA SER A 15 13.87 14.20 30.68
C SER A 15 12.78 14.34 29.61
N ALA A 16 12.33 15.57 29.36
CA ALA A 16 11.62 15.88 28.14
C ALA A 16 12.64 15.82 26.99
N PHE A 17 12.62 14.72 26.23
CA PHE A 17 13.29 14.67 24.93
C PHE A 17 12.53 15.62 24.00
N ALA A 18 12.95 16.88 23.95
CA ALA A 18 12.54 17.79 22.89
C ALA A 18 13.19 17.31 21.59
N GLN A 19 12.44 16.59 20.76
CA GLN A 19 12.82 16.40 19.37
C GLN A 19 12.79 17.79 18.69
N SER A 20 13.81 18.12 17.90
CA SER A 20 13.81 19.37 17.14
C SER A 20 12.66 19.37 16.14
N ASP A 21 11.99 20.51 16.00
CA ASP A 21 10.84 20.70 15.09
C ASP A 21 11.19 20.52 13.60
N ASP A 22 12.48 20.49 13.24
CA ASP A 22 12.94 20.20 11.88
C ASP A 22 13.18 18.70 11.67
N CYS A 23 12.13 17.99 11.26
CA CYS A 23 12.30 16.64 10.72
C CYS A 23 12.56 16.71 9.21
N THR A 24 13.63 16.05 8.77
CA THR A 24 13.99 15.91 7.36
C THR A 24 13.84 14.47 6.88
N CYS A 25 13.93 14.27 5.57
CA CYS A 25 14.06 12.96 4.97
C CYS A 25 15.47 12.39 5.15
N PHE A 26 15.54 11.07 5.13
CA PHE A 26 16.77 10.30 5.11
C PHE A 26 16.95 9.65 3.74
N ALA A 27 18.16 9.16 3.45
CA ALA A 27 18.41 8.40 2.23
C ALA A 27 17.56 7.12 2.21
N GLY A 28 16.76 6.96 1.16
CA GLY A 28 15.83 5.84 1.01
C GLY A 28 15.22 5.75 -0.38
N ILE A 29 14.12 5.01 -0.52
CA ILE A 29 13.37 4.99 -1.77
C ILE A 29 12.67 6.33 -1.97
N GLY A 30 12.91 6.94 -3.12
CA GLY A 30 12.27 8.19 -3.52
C GLY A 30 12.70 9.41 -2.70
N SER A 31 13.73 9.30 -1.87
CA SER A 31 14.21 10.39 -1.02
C SER A 31 15.74 10.41 -0.86
N ARG A 32 16.27 11.61 -0.63
CA ARG A 32 17.67 11.87 -0.26
C ARG A 32 17.74 12.42 1.16
N GLU A 33 18.94 12.37 1.74
CA GLU A 33 19.20 13.05 3.02
C GLU A 33 18.87 14.54 2.88
N GLU A 34 18.21 15.07 3.90
CA GLU A 34 17.82 16.48 4.02
C GLU A 34 16.70 16.95 3.08
N ASP A 35 16.11 16.06 2.26
CA ASP A 35 14.88 16.41 1.52
C ASP A 35 13.76 16.78 2.52
N THR A 36 12.83 17.64 2.08
CA THR A 36 11.66 18.00 2.89
C THR A 36 10.63 16.87 2.85
N PRO A 37 10.11 16.39 4.00
CA PRO A 37 9.07 15.36 4.02
C PRO A 37 7.80 15.83 3.32
N LEU A 38 7.13 14.91 2.62
CA LEU A 38 5.79 15.13 2.07
C LEU A 38 4.75 15.29 3.18
N LEU A 39 4.94 14.54 4.27
CA LEU A 39 4.06 14.52 5.42
C LEU A 39 4.88 14.24 6.68
N THR A 40 4.59 14.97 7.75
CA THR A 40 5.05 14.63 9.09
C THR A 40 3.87 14.18 9.94
N VAL A 41 4.06 13.08 10.70
CA VAL A 41 3.00 12.49 11.52
C VAL A 41 3.49 12.37 12.96
N GLY A 42 2.85 13.09 13.88
CA GLY A 42 3.09 12.93 15.31
C GLY A 42 2.31 11.73 15.87
N LEU A 43 3.00 10.82 16.55
CA LEU A 43 2.40 9.69 17.26
C LEU A 43 2.05 10.07 18.71
N ASP A 44 1.19 9.27 19.35
CA ASP A 44 0.72 9.53 20.72
C ASP A 44 1.83 9.52 21.79
N ASN A 45 2.96 8.86 21.51
CA ASN A 45 4.15 8.85 22.37
C ASN A 45 5.14 10.00 22.09
N GLY A 46 4.75 10.97 21.25
CA GLY A 46 5.57 12.13 20.89
C GLY A 46 6.63 11.85 19.83
N VAL A 47 6.74 10.62 19.31
CA VAL A 47 7.62 10.34 18.17
C VAL A 47 7.01 10.94 16.90
N ILE A 48 7.85 11.61 16.11
CA ILE A 48 7.48 12.16 14.80
C ILE A 48 7.96 11.20 13.71
N LEU A 49 7.11 10.96 12.72
CA LEU A 49 7.43 10.24 11.50
C LEU A 49 7.58 11.21 10.33
N ALA A 50 8.51 10.93 9.43
CA ALA A 50 8.61 11.60 8.13
C ALA A 50 8.26 10.63 7.00
N VAL A 51 7.35 11.04 6.13
CA VAL A 51 7.05 10.33 4.88
C VAL A 51 7.78 11.04 3.76
N CYS A 52 8.58 10.30 3.01
CA CYS A 52 9.45 10.83 1.97
C CYS A 52 9.35 9.99 0.70
N GLY A 53 9.08 10.63 -0.44
CA GLY A 53 8.88 9.94 -1.72
C GLY A 53 8.29 10.87 -2.79
N PHE A 54 7.62 10.29 -3.78
CA PHE A 54 6.97 11.07 -4.83
C PHE A 54 5.47 11.23 -4.59
N GLU A 55 5.04 12.47 -4.39
CA GLU A 55 3.62 12.82 -4.36
C GLU A 55 3.01 12.68 -5.76
N GLN A 56 1.87 11.99 -5.80
CA GLN A 56 0.98 11.92 -6.94
C GLN A 56 -0.14 12.94 -6.74
N LYS A 57 -0.79 13.39 -7.82
CA LYS A 57 -1.94 14.32 -7.70
C LYS A 57 -2.97 13.76 -6.72
N GLY A 58 -3.10 14.41 -5.56
CA GLY A 58 -3.94 13.96 -4.46
C GLY A 58 -5.43 13.93 -4.80
N LEU A 59 -6.20 13.19 -4.00
CA LEU A 59 -7.66 13.09 -4.11
C LEU A 59 -8.37 14.18 -3.30
N SER A 60 -7.74 14.64 -2.21
CA SER A 60 -8.23 15.70 -1.31
C SER A 60 -7.07 16.34 -0.53
N GLU A 61 -7.35 17.38 0.27
CA GLU A 61 -6.35 18.00 1.16
C GLU A 61 -5.96 17.10 2.36
N GLU A 62 -6.74 16.06 2.68
CA GLU A 62 -6.51 15.17 3.83
C GLU A 62 -5.88 13.82 3.44
N GLU A 63 -5.83 13.52 2.15
CA GLU A 63 -5.36 12.23 1.61
C GLU A 63 -4.30 12.48 0.53
N ILE A 64 -3.07 12.07 0.84
CA ILE A 64 -1.95 12.21 -0.08
C ILE A 64 -1.74 10.88 -0.79
N MET A 65 -1.76 10.92 -2.12
CA MET A 65 -1.33 9.77 -2.91
C MET A 65 0.18 9.85 -3.12
N VAL A 66 0.87 8.75 -2.88
CA VAL A 66 2.32 8.67 -3.00
C VAL A 66 2.74 7.41 -3.74
N SER A 67 3.91 7.45 -4.36
CA SER A 67 4.59 6.31 -4.96
C SER A 67 6.08 6.39 -4.65
N GLU A 68 6.75 5.23 -4.59
CA GLU A 68 8.17 5.11 -4.26
C GLU A 68 8.53 5.95 -3.03
N PHE A 69 8.18 5.45 -1.84
CA PHE A 69 8.36 6.21 -0.61
C PHE A 69 8.79 5.34 0.56
N ASP A 70 9.44 6.01 1.52
CA ASP A 70 9.81 5.48 2.83
C ASP A 70 9.13 6.28 3.94
N VAL A 71 8.90 5.61 5.07
CA VAL A 71 8.47 6.24 6.32
C VAL A 71 9.59 6.10 7.34
N PHE A 72 10.13 7.22 7.82
CA PHE A 72 11.23 7.27 8.77
C PHE A 72 10.77 7.67 10.16
N ASN A 73 11.47 7.16 11.18
CA ASN A 73 11.45 7.74 12.52
C ASN A 73 12.38 8.97 12.56
N CYS A 74 11.83 10.16 12.76
CA CYS A 74 12.56 11.43 12.68
C CYS A 74 13.77 11.51 13.61
N ALA A 75 13.68 10.95 14.83
CA ALA A 75 14.76 11.06 15.80
C ALA A 75 15.94 10.13 15.53
N THR A 76 15.71 9.01 14.84
CA THR A 76 16.71 7.96 14.66
C THR A 76 17.15 7.76 13.22
N GLY A 77 16.39 8.28 12.25
CA GLY A 77 16.58 8.00 10.83
C GLY A 77 16.23 6.59 10.41
N ALA A 78 15.67 5.76 11.30
CA ALA A 78 15.31 4.39 10.98
C ALA A 78 14.13 4.36 9.99
N SER A 79 14.28 3.65 8.87
CA SER A 79 13.18 3.33 7.96
C SER A 79 12.26 2.30 8.62
N LEU A 80 10.97 2.65 8.72
CA LEU A 80 9.91 1.87 9.36
C LEU A 80 9.06 1.12 8.34
N ALA A 81 8.88 1.69 7.15
CA ALA A 81 8.16 1.08 6.04
C ALA A 81 8.73 1.60 4.73
N GLN A 82 8.77 0.71 3.73
CA GLN A 82 9.37 0.96 2.42
C GLN A 82 8.45 0.43 1.32
N TYR A 83 8.14 1.28 0.36
CA TYR A 83 7.24 1.00 -0.77
C TYR A 83 7.92 1.43 -2.07
N GLY A 84 8.30 0.48 -2.91
CA GLY A 84 9.05 0.77 -4.14
C GLY A 84 8.18 1.13 -5.36
N ILE A 85 8.84 1.59 -6.43
CA ILE A 85 8.55 1.12 -7.80
C ILE A 85 7.09 1.25 -8.24
N ALA A 86 6.47 0.08 -8.31
CA ALA A 86 5.15 -0.16 -8.87
C ALA A 86 4.00 0.02 -7.86
N ARG A 87 4.25 0.52 -6.64
CA ARG A 87 3.23 0.60 -5.59
C ARG A 87 2.80 2.06 -5.39
N THR A 88 1.54 2.32 -5.68
CA THR A 88 0.86 3.57 -5.32
C THR A 88 0.12 3.35 -4.01
N CYS A 89 0.25 4.29 -3.08
CA CYS A 89 -0.44 4.24 -1.79
C CYS A 89 -1.19 5.53 -1.51
N MET A 90 -2.27 5.43 -0.76
CA MET A 90 -2.93 6.55 -0.10
C MET A 90 -2.48 6.60 1.35
N LEU A 91 -2.02 7.77 1.78
CA LEU A 91 -1.61 8.03 3.15
C LEU A 91 -2.69 8.81 3.87
N LYS A 92 -3.01 8.37 5.07
CA LYS A 92 -3.96 9.05 5.95
C LYS A 92 -3.35 9.23 7.32
N ASN A 93 -3.22 10.49 7.73
CA ASN A 93 -2.89 10.84 9.10
C ASN A 93 -4.16 10.66 9.95
N GLU A 94 -4.10 9.77 10.92
CA GLU A 94 -5.20 9.50 11.85
C GLU A 94 -4.74 9.76 13.26
N LYS A 95 -5.69 9.94 14.19
CA LYS A 95 -5.35 10.13 15.60
C LYS A 95 -4.47 8.97 16.11
N GLY A 96 -3.23 9.28 16.47
CA GLY A 96 -2.26 8.36 17.04
C GLY A 96 -1.49 7.48 16.04
N GLY A 97 -1.57 7.73 14.73
CA GLY A 97 -0.82 6.95 13.76
C GLY A 97 -0.97 7.33 12.29
N LEU A 98 -0.17 6.67 11.46
CA LEU A 98 -0.23 6.73 10.00
C LEU A 98 -0.86 5.45 9.47
N THR A 99 -1.91 5.59 8.66
CA THR A 99 -2.48 4.50 7.87
C THR A 99 -1.99 4.62 6.42
N ILE A 100 -1.49 3.53 5.88
CA ILE A 100 -0.99 3.39 4.51
C ILE A 100 -1.89 2.39 3.80
N SER A 101 -2.62 2.84 2.78
CA SER A 101 -3.50 1.99 1.98
C SER A 101 -2.85 1.73 0.61
N GLU A 102 -2.50 0.49 0.31
CA GLU A 102 -2.01 0.07 -1.02
C GLU A 102 -3.15 0.12 -2.03
N LEU A 103 -2.91 0.81 -3.15
CA LEU A 103 -3.87 0.99 -4.23
C LEU A 103 -3.45 0.21 -5.47
N ARG A 104 -4.45 -0.35 -6.17
CA ARG A 104 -4.32 -0.91 -7.52
C ARG A 104 -5.27 -0.17 -8.46
N PHE A 105 -4.80 0.10 -9.68
CA PHE A 105 -5.65 0.64 -10.73
C PHE A 105 -6.34 -0.52 -11.48
N LEU A 106 -7.61 -0.78 -11.16
CA LEU A 106 -8.35 -1.95 -11.63
C LEU A 106 -9.63 -1.56 -12.38
N PRO A 107 -10.06 -2.34 -13.40
CA PRO A 107 -11.29 -2.09 -14.13
C PRO A 107 -12.49 -2.61 -13.32
N VAL A 108 -13.13 -1.74 -12.55
CA VAL A 108 -14.21 -2.13 -11.61
C VAL A 108 -15.57 -1.54 -11.99
N GLY A 109 -16.62 -2.03 -11.33
CA GLY A 109 -18.00 -1.61 -11.55
C GLY A 109 -18.61 -2.18 -12.83
N GLU A 110 -19.88 -1.85 -13.07
CA GLU A 110 -20.68 -2.42 -14.16
C GLU A 110 -20.08 -2.18 -15.56
N LYS A 111 -19.28 -1.12 -15.72
CA LYS A 111 -18.69 -0.72 -17.00
C LYS A 111 -17.21 -1.02 -17.13
N TRP A 112 -16.59 -1.73 -16.17
CA TRP A 112 -15.15 -1.98 -16.16
C TRP A 112 -14.33 -0.68 -16.20
N GLU A 113 -14.76 0.30 -15.41
CA GLU A 113 -14.10 1.60 -15.34
C GLU A 113 -12.83 1.48 -14.50
N TRP A 114 -11.71 1.94 -15.03
CA TRP A 114 -10.45 1.90 -14.31
C TRP A 114 -10.46 2.89 -13.15
N LYS A 115 -10.33 2.38 -11.92
CA LYS A 115 -10.33 3.16 -10.68
C LYS A 115 -9.24 2.67 -9.75
N GLN A 116 -8.80 3.54 -8.85
CA GLN A 116 -7.95 3.14 -7.73
C GLN A 116 -8.78 2.34 -6.74
N VAL A 117 -8.30 1.16 -6.36
CA VAL A 117 -8.96 0.24 -5.44
C VAL A 117 -7.98 -0.13 -4.36
N VAL A 118 -8.41 -0.04 -3.10
CA VAL A 118 -7.61 -0.48 -1.95
C VAL A 118 -7.51 -2.00 -1.99
N VAL A 119 -6.28 -2.52 -1.92
CA VAL A 119 -6.03 -3.96 -1.83
C VAL A 119 -5.42 -4.36 -0.50
N GLY A 120 -4.80 -3.41 0.20
CA GLY A 120 -4.02 -3.68 1.39
C GLY A 120 -3.89 -2.49 2.30
N ASN A 121 -3.76 -2.75 3.61
CA ASN A 121 -3.52 -1.73 4.60
C ASN A 121 -2.30 -2.06 5.46
N GLN A 122 -1.58 -1.02 5.87
CA GLN A 122 -0.57 -1.06 6.92
C GLN A 122 -0.78 0.12 7.87
N ARG A 123 -0.52 -0.09 9.17
CA ARG A 123 -0.59 0.97 10.17
C ARG A 123 0.73 1.11 10.92
N ILE A 124 1.19 2.35 11.10
CA ILE A 124 2.31 2.69 11.97
C ILE A 124 1.74 3.52 13.13
N TYR A 125 1.97 3.09 14.37
CA TYR A 125 1.35 3.69 15.55
C TYR A 125 2.22 3.52 16.79
N ALA A 126 1.92 4.28 17.86
CA ALA A 126 2.59 4.13 19.14
C ALA A 126 1.93 3.04 20.00
N LYS A 127 2.75 2.23 20.70
CA LYS A 127 2.31 1.29 21.73
C LYS A 127 3.19 1.45 22.96
N GLY A 128 2.71 2.25 23.93
CA GLY A 128 3.55 2.74 25.01
C GLY A 128 4.68 3.60 24.44
N ASP A 129 5.92 3.34 24.88
CA ASP A 129 7.09 4.11 24.46
C ASP A 129 7.66 3.67 23.11
N GLN A 130 7.09 2.64 22.47
CA GLN A 130 7.61 2.07 21.22
C GLN A 130 6.76 2.46 20.01
N VAL A 131 7.42 2.64 18.86
CA VAL A 131 6.75 2.68 17.54
C VAL A 131 6.53 1.25 17.08
N GLN A 132 5.31 0.95 16.63
CA GLN A 132 4.92 -0.34 16.09
C GLN A 132 4.53 -0.18 14.62
N VAL A 133 5.02 -1.10 13.80
CA VAL A 133 4.62 -1.25 12.40
C VAL A 133 3.76 -2.51 12.33
N ALA A 134 2.47 -2.35 12.11
CA ALA A 134 1.58 -3.49 11.92
C ALA A 134 1.99 -4.27 10.66
N PRO A 135 1.82 -5.61 10.64
CA PRO A 135 1.89 -6.36 9.40
C PRO A 135 0.89 -5.81 8.39
N LYS A 136 1.24 -5.89 7.10
CA LYS A 136 0.29 -5.60 6.04
C LYS A 136 -0.87 -6.58 6.10
N THR A 137 -2.10 -6.09 5.97
CA THR A 137 -3.31 -6.93 5.92
C THR A 137 -4.11 -6.67 4.65
N PRO A 138 -4.69 -7.72 4.04
CA PRO A 138 -5.67 -7.54 2.97
C PRO A 138 -6.78 -6.58 3.36
N ALA A 139 -7.15 -5.71 2.43
CA ALA A 139 -8.21 -4.73 2.62
C ALA A 139 -9.10 -4.58 1.36
N TYR A 140 -8.99 -5.52 0.42
CA TYR A 140 -9.85 -5.54 -0.74
C TYR A 140 -11.31 -5.83 -0.35
N GLU A 141 -12.21 -4.94 -0.74
CA GLU A 141 -13.65 -5.15 -0.63
C GLU A 141 -14.19 -5.59 -2.00
N PRO A 142 -14.91 -6.74 -2.06
CA PRO A 142 -15.54 -7.20 -3.29
C PRO A 142 -16.41 -6.10 -3.92
N THR A 143 -16.14 -5.81 -5.19
CA THR A 143 -16.85 -4.79 -5.95
C THR A 143 -18.01 -5.41 -6.71
N GLU A 144 -19.09 -4.66 -6.89
CA GLU A 144 -20.19 -5.11 -7.75
C GLU A 144 -19.70 -5.32 -9.18
N MET A 145 -19.93 -6.53 -9.70
CA MET A 145 -19.63 -6.91 -11.08
C MET A 145 -20.91 -7.18 -11.84
N ASP A 146 -21.02 -6.62 -13.04
CA ASP A 146 -22.10 -6.92 -13.97
C ASP A 146 -21.94 -8.36 -14.50
N THR A 147 -22.68 -9.29 -13.88
CA THR A 147 -22.70 -10.70 -14.30
C THR A 147 -23.08 -10.89 -15.77
N ALA A 148 -23.86 -9.97 -16.35
CA ALA A 148 -24.20 -9.97 -17.77
C ALA A 148 -23.00 -9.69 -18.68
N ARG A 149 -21.90 -9.13 -18.14
CA ARG A 149 -20.62 -8.93 -18.83
C ARG A 149 -19.56 -9.95 -18.46
N THR A 150 -19.51 -10.37 -17.20
CA THR A 150 -18.55 -11.39 -16.71
C THR A 150 -18.68 -12.69 -17.51
N GLY A 151 -19.90 -13.21 -17.69
CA GLY A 151 -20.13 -14.46 -18.41
C GLY A 151 -19.67 -14.44 -19.88
N PRO A 152 -20.10 -13.45 -20.68
CA PRO A 152 -19.61 -13.27 -22.04
C PRO A 152 -18.10 -13.08 -22.14
N TYR A 153 -17.49 -12.31 -21.22
CA TYR A 153 -16.05 -12.10 -21.22
C TYR A 153 -15.28 -13.41 -20.96
N LEU A 154 -15.67 -14.20 -19.95
CA LEU A 154 -15.04 -15.51 -19.73
C LEU A 154 -15.24 -16.46 -20.92
N LYS A 155 -16.38 -16.37 -21.62
CA LYS A 155 -16.60 -17.12 -22.87
C LYS A 155 -15.64 -16.70 -23.97
N GLU A 156 -15.37 -15.42 -24.11
CA GLU A 156 -14.37 -14.89 -25.04
C GLU A 156 -12.97 -15.42 -24.69
N MET A 157 -12.57 -15.36 -23.41
CA MET A 157 -11.28 -15.87 -22.94
C MET A 157 -11.11 -17.38 -23.18
N ARG A 158 -12.18 -18.17 -22.99
CA ARG A 158 -12.19 -19.60 -23.39
C ARG A 158 -11.93 -19.80 -24.88
N GLY A 159 -12.45 -18.92 -25.73
CA GLY A 159 -12.21 -18.96 -27.18
C GLY A 159 -10.77 -18.67 -27.57
N LEU A 160 -10.02 -17.97 -26.72
CA LEU A 160 -8.60 -17.65 -26.93
C LEU A 160 -7.64 -18.71 -26.37
N LYS A 161 -8.14 -19.68 -25.61
CA LYS A 161 -7.31 -20.71 -24.97
C LYS A 161 -6.41 -21.43 -25.98
N GLY A 162 -5.11 -21.46 -25.72
CA GLY A 162 -4.11 -22.14 -26.54
C GLY A 162 -3.94 -21.59 -27.95
N THR A 163 -4.44 -20.38 -28.24
CA THR A 163 -4.34 -19.80 -29.59
C THR A 163 -3.04 -19.04 -29.82
N GLY A 164 -2.31 -18.67 -28.76
CA GLY A 164 -1.19 -17.73 -28.82
C GLY A 164 -1.59 -16.31 -29.23
N LYS A 165 -2.90 -16.00 -29.27
CA LYS A 165 -3.45 -14.72 -29.73
C LYS A 165 -4.29 -14.09 -28.63
N LEU A 166 -3.97 -12.83 -28.30
CA LEU A 166 -4.68 -12.03 -27.31
C LEU A 166 -5.28 -10.80 -28.00
N TYR A 167 -6.28 -11.03 -28.87
CA TYR A 167 -7.08 -9.99 -29.54
C TYR A 167 -8.54 -10.13 -29.06
N PRO A 168 -9.34 -9.06 -28.90
CA PRO A 168 -9.09 -7.65 -29.26
C PRO A 168 -8.51 -6.75 -28.15
N GLY A 169 -8.41 -7.23 -26.91
CA GLY A 169 -7.92 -6.42 -25.78
C GLY A 169 -6.40 -6.37 -25.69
N SER A 170 -5.87 -5.34 -25.04
CA SER A 170 -4.45 -5.36 -24.64
C SER A 170 -4.24 -6.39 -23.53
N ILE A 171 -3.02 -6.90 -23.37
CA ILE A 171 -2.73 -7.90 -22.32
C ILE A 171 -3.04 -7.32 -20.93
N GLU A 172 -2.75 -6.02 -20.75
CA GLU A 172 -3.04 -5.26 -19.53
C GLU A 172 -4.54 -5.24 -19.23
N GLU A 173 -5.39 -5.06 -20.24
CA GLU A 173 -6.84 -5.12 -20.08
C GLU A 173 -7.30 -6.52 -19.67
N ILE A 174 -6.71 -7.57 -20.26
CA ILE A 174 -7.03 -8.94 -19.90
C ILE A 174 -6.62 -9.23 -18.46
N LEU A 175 -5.38 -8.89 -18.09
CA LEU A 175 -4.85 -9.07 -16.74
C LEU A 175 -5.69 -8.32 -15.71
N GLY A 176 -5.99 -7.04 -15.94
CA GLY A 176 -6.79 -6.24 -14.99
C GLY A 176 -8.20 -6.79 -14.78
N ARG A 177 -8.85 -7.26 -15.85
CA ARG A 177 -10.18 -7.88 -15.75
C ARG A 177 -10.14 -9.23 -15.02
N LEU A 178 -9.17 -10.08 -15.36
CA LEU A 178 -8.98 -11.37 -14.66
C LEU A 178 -8.64 -11.16 -13.19
N GLU A 179 -7.82 -10.17 -12.86
CA GLU A 179 -7.45 -9.80 -11.48
C GLU A 179 -8.67 -9.41 -10.66
N VAL A 180 -9.49 -8.44 -11.10
CA VAL A 180 -10.69 -8.05 -10.34
C VAL A 180 -11.69 -9.19 -10.20
N MET A 181 -11.87 -10.02 -11.23
CA MET A 181 -12.75 -11.20 -11.14
C MET A 181 -12.22 -12.21 -10.13
N ALA A 182 -10.91 -12.45 -10.12
CA ALA A 182 -10.26 -13.35 -9.17
C ALA A 182 -10.35 -12.81 -7.74
N LEU A 183 -10.18 -11.50 -7.53
CA LEU A 183 -10.40 -10.82 -6.24
C LEU A 183 -11.85 -10.94 -5.76
N ASN A 184 -12.81 -11.02 -6.68
CA ASN A 184 -14.22 -11.30 -6.40
C ASN A 184 -14.54 -12.81 -6.34
N ASN A 185 -13.55 -13.67 -6.17
CA ASN A 185 -13.68 -15.13 -6.02
C ASN A 185 -14.31 -15.84 -7.24
N VAL A 186 -14.18 -15.28 -8.45
CA VAL A 186 -14.59 -15.98 -9.68
C VAL A 186 -13.53 -17.01 -10.04
N LYS A 187 -13.75 -18.25 -9.60
CA LYS A 187 -12.77 -19.34 -9.73
C LYS A 187 -12.17 -19.48 -11.13
N GLU A 188 -13.00 -19.43 -12.17
CA GLU A 188 -12.52 -19.57 -13.55
C GLU A 188 -11.52 -18.46 -13.93
N ALA A 189 -11.76 -17.22 -13.49
CA ALA A 189 -10.83 -16.12 -13.71
C ALA A 189 -9.54 -16.29 -12.89
N THR A 190 -9.64 -16.78 -11.65
CA THR A 190 -8.47 -17.12 -10.82
C THR A 190 -7.59 -18.17 -11.50
N ASP A 191 -8.20 -19.24 -12.01
CA ASP A 191 -7.49 -20.31 -12.71
C ASP A 191 -6.80 -19.76 -13.98
N MET A 192 -7.50 -18.96 -14.78
CA MET A 192 -6.93 -18.31 -15.98
C MET A 192 -5.79 -17.35 -15.64
N LEU A 193 -5.92 -16.58 -14.55
CA LEU A 193 -4.90 -15.64 -14.11
C LEU A 193 -3.65 -16.39 -13.62
N TYR A 194 -3.79 -17.42 -12.79
CA TYR A 194 -2.64 -18.14 -12.24
C TYR A 194 -1.88 -18.95 -13.29
N ASP A 195 -2.57 -19.35 -14.36
CA ASP A 195 -2.02 -20.16 -15.44
C ASP A 195 -1.86 -19.37 -16.76
N PHE A 196 -1.80 -18.04 -16.71
CA PHE A 196 -1.97 -17.15 -17.88
C PHE A 196 -1.14 -17.53 -19.12
N GLU A 197 0.19 -17.64 -18.97
CA GLU A 197 1.10 -17.96 -20.08
C GLU A 197 0.77 -19.32 -20.72
N HIS A 198 0.50 -20.34 -19.89
CA HIS A 198 0.16 -21.67 -20.36
C HIS A 198 -1.25 -21.72 -20.97
N TYR A 199 -2.22 -21.09 -20.33
CA TYR A 199 -3.61 -21.05 -20.74
C TYR A 199 -3.76 -20.43 -22.13
N PHE A 200 -3.07 -19.33 -22.41
CA PHE A 200 -3.13 -18.63 -23.69
C PHE A 200 -2.03 -19.03 -24.69
N GLN A 201 -1.02 -19.80 -24.26
CA GLN A 201 0.19 -20.13 -25.04
C GLN A 201 0.94 -18.87 -25.50
N VAL A 202 1.23 -17.98 -24.54
CA VAL A 202 1.99 -16.74 -24.75
C VAL A 202 3.19 -16.69 -23.80
N GLU A 203 4.23 -15.97 -24.19
CA GLU A 203 5.37 -15.66 -23.32
C GLU A 203 5.32 -14.18 -22.98
N LEU A 204 5.13 -13.87 -21.69
CA LEU A 204 5.16 -12.50 -21.19
C LEU A 204 6.59 -12.09 -20.90
N SER A 205 6.93 -10.84 -21.18
CA SER A 205 8.25 -10.28 -20.91
C SER A 205 8.18 -8.83 -20.44
N GLY A 206 9.24 -8.39 -19.76
CA GLY A 206 9.35 -7.04 -19.22
C GLY A 206 8.16 -6.67 -18.32
N ALA A 207 7.70 -5.42 -18.45
CA ALA A 207 6.65 -4.84 -17.61
C ALA A 207 5.34 -5.65 -17.55
N ILE A 208 4.99 -6.35 -18.63
CA ILE A 208 3.75 -7.15 -18.67
C ILE A 208 3.86 -8.40 -17.79
N ARG A 209 5.04 -9.04 -17.78
CA ARG A 209 5.30 -10.18 -16.91
C ARG A 209 5.29 -9.75 -15.44
N ASP A 210 5.90 -8.61 -15.15
CA ASP A 210 5.92 -8.05 -13.80
C ASP A 210 4.49 -7.73 -13.33
N GLN A 211 3.68 -7.08 -14.18
CA GLN A 211 2.26 -6.81 -13.90
C GLN A 211 1.46 -8.09 -13.63
N TRP A 212 1.66 -9.14 -14.42
CA TRP A 212 0.98 -10.42 -14.22
C TRP A 212 1.36 -11.06 -12.87
N MET A 213 2.65 -11.11 -12.55
CA MET A 213 3.14 -11.65 -11.27
C MET A 213 2.59 -10.86 -10.08
N ASP A 214 2.56 -9.52 -10.19
CA ASP A 214 1.99 -8.63 -9.19
C ASP A 214 0.48 -8.88 -8.99
N ALA A 215 -0.28 -9.09 -10.06
CA ALA A 215 -1.70 -9.43 -10.00
C ALA A 215 -1.92 -10.78 -9.31
N VAL A 216 -1.13 -11.80 -9.63
CA VAL A 216 -1.18 -13.12 -8.98
C VAL A 216 -0.89 -13.00 -7.48
N GLU A 217 0.17 -12.29 -7.11
CA GLU A 217 0.52 -12.05 -5.69
C GLU A 217 -0.61 -11.35 -4.95
N THR A 218 -1.19 -10.31 -5.55
CA THR A 218 -2.29 -9.53 -4.97
C THR A 218 -3.50 -10.42 -4.71
N VAL A 219 -3.91 -11.24 -5.68
CA VAL A 219 -5.05 -12.16 -5.52
C VAL A 219 -4.78 -13.21 -4.44
N LYS A 220 -3.60 -13.84 -4.43
CA LYS A 220 -3.24 -14.84 -3.41
C LYS A 220 -3.30 -14.25 -2.02
N TRP A 221 -2.69 -13.08 -1.86
CA TRP A 221 -2.64 -12.38 -0.58
C TRP A 221 -4.04 -11.95 -0.12
N ALA A 222 -4.83 -11.35 -1.01
CA ALA A 222 -6.13 -10.79 -0.66
C ALA A 222 -7.21 -11.85 -0.39
N THR A 223 -7.15 -12.99 -1.10
CA THR A 223 -8.18 -14.04 -1.03
C THR A 223 -7.77 -15.26 -0.19
N GLY A 224 -6.48 -15.39 0.16
CA GLY A 224 -5.96 -16.53 0.92
C GLY A 224 -5.83 -17.84 0.12
N ASN A 225 -5.87 -17.76 -1.22
CA ASN A 225 -5.75 -18.89 -2.15
C ASN A 225 -4.33 -19.13 -2.65
#